data_AF-A0A839NFH2-F1
#
_entry.id   AF-A0A839NFH2-F1
#
_cell.length_a   1.000
_cell.length_b   1.000
_cell.length_c   1.000
_cell.angle_alpha   90.00
_cell.angle_beta   90.00
_cell.angle_gamma   90.00
#
_symmetry.space_group_name_H-M   'P 1'
#
loop_
_entity.id
_entity.type
_entity.pdbx_description
1 polymer ?
#
loop_
_entity_poly.entity_id
_entity_poly.type
_entity_poly.pdbx_seq_one_letter_code
_entity_poly.pdbx_strand_id
1 'polypeptide(L)' 'MSHHVQYHLVRAVGWTLAVLGFGSAYLRTQLNMDTVLTTWMGHDQPTSGIVMGIVGLAVVVLASRLRLRHLAAG' A
#
# COMPACT_ATOMS: atom_id res chain seq x y z
N MET A 1 12.56 3.50 -22.66
CA MET A 1 11.95 2.22 -22.22
C MET A 1 11.93 2.02 -20.70
N SER A 2 12.63 2.81 -19.87
CA SER A 2 12.73 2.59 -18.40
C SER A 2 11.57 3.15 -17.55
N HIS A 3 10.94 4.26 -17.95
CA HIS A 3 9.93 4.94 -17.11
C HIS A 3 8.63 4.17 -16.92
N HIS A 4 8.19 3.39 -17.92
CA HIS A 4 6.98 2.58 -17.80
C HIS A 4 7.14 1.45 -16.77
N VAL A 5 8.28 0.76 -16.79
CA VAL A 5 8.55 -0.36 -15.85
C VAL A 5 8.66 0.15 -14.41
N GLN A 6 9.33 1.28 -14.19
CA GLN A 6 9.38 1.92 -12.85
C GLN A 6 8.00 2.31 -12.34
N TYR A 7 7.14 2.91 -13.19
CA TYR A 7 5.78 3.27 -12.80
C TYR A 7 4.95 2.04 -12.38
N HIS A 8 5.03 0.94 -13.15
CA HIS A 8 4.30 -0.28 -12.84
C HIS A 8 4.75 -0.90 -11.52
N LEU A 9 6.06 -0.94 -11.26
CA LEU A 9 6.62 -1.44 -9.99
C LEU A 9 6.20 -0.58 -8.79
N VAL A 10 6.35 0.75 -8.88
CA VAL A 10 5.98 1.65 -7.79
C VAL A 10 4.49 1.56 -7.47
N ARG A 11 3.65 1.48 -8.50
CA ARG A 11 2.20 1.29 -8.32
C ARG A 11 1.88 -0.07 -7.70
N ALA A 12 2.54 -1.15 -8.12
CA ALA A 12 2.34 -2.47 -7.54
C ALA A 12 2.72 -2.49 -6.06
N VAL A 13 3.88 -1.93 -5.70
CA VAL A 13 4.32 -1.82 -4.29
C VAL A 13 3.33 -1.01 -3.46
N GLY A 14 2.84 0.13 -3.97
CA GLY A 14 1.84 0.93 -3.29
C GLY A 14 0.53 0.17 -3.04
N TRP A 15 0.05 -0.61 -4.01
CA TRP A 15 -1.13 -1.46 -3.84
C TRP A 15 -0.91 -2.58 -2.83
N THR A 16 0.25 -3.24 -2.87
CA THR A 16 0.60 -4.28 -1.91
C THR A 16 0.64 -3.73 -0.48
N LEU A 17 1.24 -2.56 -0.27
CA LEU A 17 1.26 -1.88 1.03
C LEU A 17 -0.15 -1.49 1.50
N ALA A 18 -1.00 -1.00 0.59
CA ALA A 18 -2.38 -0.65 0.91
C ALA A 18 -3.20 -1.88 1.33
N VAL A 19 -3.10 -2.98 0.58
CA VAL A 19 -3.82 -4.23 0.85
C VAL A 19 -3.31 -4.90 2.11
N LEU A 20 -2.00 -4.95 2.33
CA LEU A 20 -1.44 -5.53 3.55
C LEU A 20 -1.78 -4.68 4.78
N GLY A 21 -1.71 -3.35 4.66
CA GLY A 21 -2.02 -2.43 5.74
C GLY A 21 -3.49 -2.49 6.17
N PHE A 22 -4.42 -2.26 5.23
CA PHE A 22 -5.85 -2.26 5.54
C PHE A 22 -6.43 -3.67 5.68
N GLY A 23 -5.97 -4.63 4.87
CA GLY A 23 -6.44 -6.01 4.91
C GLY A 23 -6.08 -6.72 6.21
N SER A 24 -4.87 -6.50 6.74
CA SER A 24 -4.48 -7.08 8.04
C SER A 24 -5.26 -6.48 9.21
N ALA A 25 -5.56 -5.17 9.18
CA ALA A 25 -6.40 -4.51 10.17
C ALA A 25 -7.87 -5.00 10.11
N TYR A 26 -8.42 -5.19 8.90
CA TYR A 26 -9.78 -5.68 8.70
C TYR A 26 -9.95 -7.14 9.15
N LEU A 27 -9.03 -8.04 8.76
CA LEU A 27 -9.08 -9.44 9.15
C LEU A 27 -9.04 -9.64 10.68
N ARG A 28 -8.29 -8.78 11.38
CA ARG A 28 -8.20 -8.85 12.84
C ARG A 28 -9.45 -8.28 13.52
N THR A 29 -9.91 -7.10 13.09
CA THR A 29 -11.04 -6.41 13.72
C THR A 29 -12.38 -7.10 13.45
N GLN A 30 -12.57 -7.64 12.24
CA GLN A 30 -13.87 -8.19 11.81
C GLN A 30 -13.93 -9.71 11.84
N LEU A 31 -12.81 -10.41 11.60
CA LEU A 31 -12.79 -11.89 11.55
C LEU A 31 -12.07 -12.53 12.73
N ASN A 32 -11.51 -11.73 13.65
CA ASN A 32 -10.73 -12.20 14.79
C ASN A 32 -9.62 -13.21 14.40
N MET A 33 -9.08 -13.05 13.18
CA MET A 33 -8.06 -13.93 12.63
C MET A 33 -6.68 -13.38 12.95
N ASP A 34 -5.91 -14.13 13.73
CA ASP A 34 -4.48 -13.90 13.88
C ASP A 34 -3.74 -14.51 12.68
N THR A 35 -3.33 -13.66 11.75
CA THR A 35 -2.49 -14.05 10.61
C THR A 35 -1.03 -13.89 11.01
N VAL A 36 -0.09 -14.54 10.32
CA VAL A 36 1.35 -14.43 10.68
C VAL A 36 1.80 -12.96 10.79
N LEU A 37 1.34 -12.07 9.91
CA LEU A 37 1.60 -10.62 10.00
C LEU A 37 1.05 -9.96 11.29
N THR A 38 -0.08 -10.45 11.83
CA THR A 38 -0.62 -9.96 13.11
C THR A 38 0.21 -10.40 14.30
N THR A 39 0.73 -11.63 14.24
CA THR A 39 1.52 -12.22 15.31
C THR A 39 2.86 -11.51 15.49
N TRP A 40 3.51 -11.09 14.40
CA TRP A 40 4.79 -10.36 14.47
C TRP A 40 4.65 -8.92 14.99
N MET A 41 3.51 -8.27 14.76
CA MET A 41 3.27 -6.87 15.12
C MET A 41 2.62 -6.66 16.50
N GLY A 42 2.08 -7.73 17.11
CA GLY A 42 1.54 -7.68 18.47
C GLY A 42 0.43 -6.64 18.66
N HIS A 43 0.47 -5.88 19.75
CA HIS A 43 -0.53 -4.87 20.09
C HIS A 43 -0.47 -3.63 19.18
N ASP A 44 0.69 -3.34 18.56
CA ASP A 44 0.90 -2.15 17.72
C ASP A 44 0.35 -2.29 16.28
N GLN A 45 -0.14 -3.48 15.95
CA GLN A 45 -0.63 -3.80 14.62
C GLN A 45 -1.75 -2.89 14.07
N PRO A 46 -2.74 -2.43 14.87
CA PRO A 46 -3.79 -1.55 14.33
C PRO A 46 -3.18 -0.27 13.77
N THR A 47 -2.20 0.29 14.47
CA THR A 47 -1.50 1.52 14.09
C THR A 47 -0.59 1.30 12.90
N SER A 48 0.22 0.23 12.91
CA SER A 48 1.15 -0.07 11.81
C SER A 48 0.44 -0.45 10.50
N GLY A 49 -0.69 -1.16 10.59
CA GLY A 49 -1.55 -1.48 9.44
C GLY A 49 -2.15 -0.24 8.80
N ILE A 50 -2.67 0.69 9.61
CA ILE A 50 -3.18 1.98 9.12
C ILE A 50 -2.06 2.78 8.46
N VAL A 51 -0.87 2.84 9.06
CA VAL A 51 0.28 3.55 8.51
C VAL A 51 0.73 2.94 7.17
N MET A 52 0.87 1.61 7.06
CA MET A 52 1.16 0.94 5.79
C MET A 52 0.09 1.21 4.74
N GLY A 53 -1.18 1.22 5.16
CA GLY A 53 -2.33 1.53 4.31
C GLY A 53 -2.23 2.92 3.68
N ILE A 54 -1.99 3.93 4.51
CA ILE A 54 -1.84 5.34 4.11
C ILE A 54 -0.60 5.52 3.22
N VAL A 55 0.53 4.92 3.59
CA VAL A 55 1.77 4.99 2.80
C VAL A 55 1.57 4.36 1.42
N GLY A 56 0.93 3.19 1.36
CA GLY A 56 0.60 2.53 0.11
C GLY A 56 -0.27 3.39 -0.82
N LEU A 57 -1.32 4.00 -0.27
CA LEU A 57 -2.17 4.93 -1.01
C LEU A 57 -1.40 6.16 -1.51
N ALA A 58 -0.57 6.77 -0.66
CA ALA A 58 0.24 7.92 -1.04
C ALA A 58 1.18 7.60 -2.21
N VAL A 59 1.80 6.42 -2.20
CA VAL A 59 2.67 5.94 -3.30
C VAL A 59 1.87 5.74 -4.59
N VAL A 60 0.68 5.14 -4.53
CA VAL A 60 -0.19 4.96 -5.72
C VAL A 60 -0.63 6.31 -6.30
N VAL A 61 -1.01 7.26 -5.44
CA VAL A 61 -1.42 8.60 -5.86
C VAL A 61 -0.25 9.36 -6.49
N LEU A 62 0.93 9.30 -5.88
CA LEU A 62 2.13 9.94 -6.39
C LEU A 62 2.53 9.37 -7.76
N ALA A 63 2.56 8.05 -7.91
CA ALA A 63 2.83 7.39 -9.18
C ALA A 63 1.82 7.83 -10.25
N SER A 64 0.54 7.90 -9.91
CA SER A 64 -0.52 8.32 -10.83
C SER A 64 -0.39 9.78 -11.26
N ARG A 65 -0.03 10.68 -10.34
CA ARG A 65 0.24 12.10 -10.65
C ARG A 65 1.46 12.27 -11.55
N LEU A 66 2.54 11.52 -11.31
CA LEU A 66 3.74 11.55 -12.15
C LEU A 66 3.43 11.09 -13.58
N ARG A 67 2.60 10.04 -13.74
CA ARG A 67 2.15 9.58 -15.06
C ARG A 67 1.32 10.62 -15.79
N LEU A 68 0.36 11.26 -15.11
CA LEU A 68 -0.46 12.31 -15.72
C LEU A 68 0.36 13.52 -16.17
N ARG A 69 1.34 13.94 -15.36
CA ARG A 69 2.27 15.02 -15.73
C ARG A 69 3.12 14.67 -16.95
N HIS A 70 3.62 13.45 -17.06
CA HIS A 70 4.35 13.01 -18.24
C HIS A 70 3.48 12.95 -19.50
N LEU A 71 2.19 12.61 -19.38
CA LEU A 71 1.25 12.59 -20.51
C LEU A 71 0.79 13.99 -20.93
N ALA A 72 0.79 14.98 -20.03
CA ALA A 72 0.39 16.35 -20.34
C ALA A 72 1.55 17.22 -20.89
N ALA A 73 2.79 16.72 -20.82
CA ALA A 73 4.00 17.44 -21.24
C ALA A 73 4.57 16.97 -22.59
N GLY A 74 3.90 16.04 -23.27
CA GLY A 74 4.23 15.57 -24.63
C GLY A 74 3.05 15.78 -25.56
#